data_AF-A0A0E3ZAI5-F1
#
_entry.id   AF-A0A0E3ZAI5-F1
#
_cell.length_a   1.000
_cell.length_b   1.000
_cell.length_c   1.000
_cell.angle_alpha   90.00
_cell.angle_beta   90.00
_cell.angle_gamma   90.00
#
_symmetry.space_group_name_H-M   'P 1'
#
loop_
_entity.id
_entity.type
_entity.pdbx_description
1 polymer ?
#
loop_
_entity_poly.entity_id
_entity_poly.type
_entity_poly.pdbx_seq_one_letter_code
_entity_poly.pdbx_strand_id
1 'polypeptide(L)' 'MRNRNFTIEEFLELQKNIKTKLHFRDACGGNAIELEDKNEIENIRQHFENRGIKISVSADNKYVYKD' A
#
# COMPACT_ATOMS: atom_id res chain seq x y z
N MET A 1 10.71 -13.89 10.16
CA MET A 1 9.96 -14.33 8.97
C MET A 1 9.11 -13.16 8.50
N ARG A 2 9.46 -12.52 7.37
CA ARG A 2 8.69 -11.40 6.80
C ARG A 2 7.40 -11.98 6.21
N ASN A 3 6.23 -11.55 6.68
CA ASN A 3 4.95 -11.87 6.04
C ASN A 3 4.81 -10.99 4.80
N ARG A 4 5.37 -11.47 3.69
CA ARG A 4 5.53 -10.71 2.45
C ARG A 4 4.21 -10.78 1.69
N ASN A 5 3.49 -9.65 1.64
CA ASN A 5 2.57 -9.20 0.58
C ASN A 5 1.25 -8.64 1.12
N PHE A 6 0.78 -7.56 0.49
CA PHE A 6 -0.61 -7.13 0.60
C PHE A 6 -1.54 -8.20 0.02
N THR A 7 -2.68 -8.40 0.64
CA THR A 7 -3.79 -9.14 0.03
C THR A 7 -4.56 -8.23 -0.93
N ILE A 8 -5.29 -8.84 -1.86
CA ILE A 8 -6.19 -8.11 -2.75
C ILE A 8 -7.30 -7.40 -1.95
N GLU A 9 -7.75 -7.99 -0.84
CA GLU A 9 -8.79 -7.41 0.01
C GLU A 9 -8.30 -6.14 0.71
N GLU A 10 -7.10 -6.18 1.30
CA GLU A 10 -6.43 -5.02 1.90
C GLU A 10 -6.31 -3.86 0.89
N PHE A 11 -5.96 -4.18 -0.37
CA PHE A 11 -5.89 -3.19 -1.45
C PHE A 11 -7.27 -2.63 -1.85
N LEU A 12 -8.28 -3.49 -2.03
CA LEU A 12 -9.62 -3.05 -2.43
C LEU A 12 -10.28 -2.18 -1.36
N GLU A 13 -10.04 -2.48 -0.09
CA GLU A 13 -10.50 -1.63 1.02
C GLU A 13 -9.80 -0.27 1.04
N LEU A 14 -8.48 -0.24 0.83
CA LEU A 14 -7.75 1.02 0.70
C LEU A 14 -8.27 1.86 -0.47
N GLN A 15 -8.46 1.25 -1.64
CA GLN A 15 -8.95 1.92 -2.85
C GLN A 15 -10.33 2.56 -2.67
N LYS A 16 -11.19 2.00 -1.80
CA LYS A 16 -12.50 2.60 -1.47
C LYS A 16 -12.38 3.85 -0.59
N ASN A 17 -11.32 3.96 0.19
CA ASN A 17 -11.14 5.02 1.18
C ASN A 17 -10.25 6.17 0.68
N ILE A 18 -9.59 5.97 -0.47
CA ILE A 18 -8.71 6.96 -1.08
C ILE A 18 -9.33 7.54 -2.33
N LYS A 19 -9.11 8.85 -2.54
CA LYS A 19 -9.69 9.58 -3.68
C LYS A 19 -8.95 9.31 -4.98
N THR A 20 -7.66 8.98 -4.90
CA THR A 20 -6.82 8.71 -6.07
C THR A 20 -6.89 7.24 -6.49
N LYS A 21 -6.52 6.98 -7.74
CA LYS A 21 -6.39 5.61 -8.21
C LYS A 21 -5.09 5.00 -7.68
N LEU A 22 -5.18 3.76 -7.21
CA LEU A 22 -4.04 2.96 -6.77
C LEU A 22 -3.90 1.76 -7.70
N HIS A 23 -2.68 1.28 -7.88
CA HIS A 23 -2.41 0.10 -8.70
C HIS A 23 -1.78 -0.99 -7.86
N PHE A 24 -2.46 -2.14 -7.76
CA PHE A 24 -1.87 -3.33 -7.17
C PHE A 24 -0.85 -3.92 -8.15
N ARG A 25 0.41 -4.00 -7.71
CA ARG A 25 1.52 -4.60 -8.46
C ARG A 25 1.94 -5.89 -7.79
N ASP A 26 1.70 -7.00 -8.48
CA ASP A 26 2.21 -8.31 -8.13
C ASP A 26 3.45 -8.57 -8.99
N ALA A 27 4.63 -8.69 -8.37
CA ALA A 27 5.88 -8.92 -9.08
C ALA A 27 6.73 -9.96 -8.34
N CYS A 28 6.96 -11.11 -8.99
CA CYS A 28 7.86 -12.21 -8.62
C CYS A 28 8.31 -12.24 -7.14
N GLY A 29 7.37 -12.54 -6.23
CA GLY A 29 7.64 -12.74 -4.80
C GLY A 29 7.35 -11.55 -3.89
N GLY A 30 6.75 -10.48 -4.41
CA GLY A 30 6.39 -9.26 -3.69
C GLY A 30 5.13 -8.58 -4.24
N ASN A 31 4.28 -8.03 -3.35
CA ASN A 31 3.14 -7.18 -3.73
C ASN A 31 3.37 -5.75 -3.25
N ALA A 32 3.10 -4.79 -4.13
CA ALA A 32 3.22 -3.37 -3.85
C ALA A 32 1.98 -2.63 -4.32
N ILE A 33 1.69 -1.50 -3.67
CA ILE A 33 0.65 -0.58 -4.09
C ILE A 33 1.36 0.61 -4.73
N GLU A 34 1.19 0.79 -6.03
CA GLU A 34 1.67 1.95 -6.76
C GLU A 34 0.67 3.11 -6.63
N LEU A 35 1.21 4.28 -6.30
CA LEU A 35 0.46 5.51 -6.04
C LEU A 35 0.43 6.37 -7.29
N GLU A 36 -0.77 6.85 -7.66
CA GLU A 36 -0.93 7.88 -8.70
C GLU A 36 -0.66 9.28 -8.14
N ASP A 37 -1.09 9.55 -6.90
CA ASP A 37 -0.81 10.80 -6.17
C ASP A 37 0.03 10.55 -4.92
N LYS A 38 1.18 11.21 -4.83
CA LYS A 38 2.14 11.09 -3.71
C LYS A 38 1.62 11.74 -2.42
N ASN A 39 0.64 12.64 -2.52
CA ASN A 39 0.10 13.34 -1.35
C ASN A 39 -0.77 12.42 -0.47
N GLU A 40 -1.20 11.26 -0.97
CA GLU A 40 -2.05 10.33 -0.24
C GLU A 40 -1.28 9.38 0.70
N ILE A 41 0.05 9.46 0.76
CA ILE A 41 0.89 8.54 1.56
C ILE A 41 0.47 8.52 3.04
N GLU A 42 0.16 9.68 3.63
CA GLU A 42 -0.25 9.73 5.04
C GLU A 42 -1.59 9.04 5.27
N ASN A 43 -2.56 9.22 4.35
CA ASN A 43 -3.84 8.55 4.39
C ASN A 43 -3.68 7.02 4.29
N ILE A 44 -2.79 6.55 3.42
CA ILE A 44 -2.46 5.13 3.28
C ILE A 44 -1.82 4.58 4.56
N ARG A 45 -0.86 5.32 5.12
CA ARG A 45 -0.20 4.94 6.37
C ARG A 45 -1.21 4.81 7.50
N GLN A 46 -2.06 5.81 7.71
CA GLN A 46 -3.11 5.76 8.73
C GLN A 46 -4.08 4.58 8.53
N HIS A 47 -4.49 4.32 7.29
CA HIS A 47 -5.39 3.20 6.98
C HIS A 47 -4.83 1.85 7.44
N PHE A 48 -3.54 1.60 7.20
CA PHE A 48 -2.88 0.36 7.58
C PHE A 48 -2.44 0.32 9.05
N GLU A 49 -1.97 1.44 9.62
CA GLU A 49 -1.59 1.51 11.04
C GLU A 49 -2.79 1.23 11.97
N ASN A 50 -3.99 1.73 11.63
CA ASN A 50 -5.22 1.43 12.36
C ASN A 50 -5.57 -0.07 12.37
N ARG A 51 -5.00 -0.86 11.46
CA ARG A 51 -5.18 -2.32 11.33
C ARG A 51 -3.98 -3.09 11.90
N GLY A 52 -3.01 -2.41 12.51
CA GLY A 52 -1.77 -3.01 13.00
C GLY A 52 -0.81 -3.46 11.90
N ILE A 53 -0.99 -2.98 10.67
CA ILE A 53 -0.17 -3.33 9.51
C ILE A 53 0.87 -2.22 9.32
N LYS A 54 2.15 -2.59 9.45
CA LYS A 54 3.25 -1.68 9.14
C LYS A 54 3.50 -1.67 7.65
N ILE A 55 3.73 -0.47 7.13
CA ILE A 55 4.06 -0.25 5.72
C ILE A 55 5.37 0.52 5.57
N SER A 56 6.06 0.24 4.49
CA SER A 56 7.24 0.94 4.00
C SER A 56 6.90 1.60 2.66
N VAL A 57 7.50 2.77 2.38
CA VAL A 57 7.29 3.53 1.14
C VAL A 57 8.61 3.59 0.39
N SER A 58 8.58 3.46 -0.94
CA SER A 58 9.76 3.62 -1.79
C SER A 58 10.34 5.03 -1.70
N ALA A 59 11.63 5.18 -1.99
CA ALA A 59 12.32 6.48 -1.92
C ALA A 59 11.75 7.54 -2.88
N ASP A 60 11.12 7.13 -3.98
CA ASP A 60 10.45 7.99 -4.95
C ASP A 60 8.98 8.28 -4.60
N ASN A 61 8.49 7.78 -3.45
CA ASN A 61 7.12 7.92 -2.97
C ASN A 61 6.07 7.36 -3.94
N LYS A 62 6.47 6.39 -4.76
CA LYS A 62 5.63 5.81 -5.80
C LYS A 62 5.03 4.47 -5.40
N TYR A 63 5.68 3.74 -4.50
CA TYR A 63 5.28 2.38 -4.13
C TYR A 63 5.19 2.24 -2.62
N VAL A 64 4.18 1.49 -2.17
CA VAL A 64 3.98 1.10 -0.78
C VAL A 64 4.10 -0.41 -0.67
N TYR A 65 4.76 -0.87 0.40
CA TYR A 65 5.03 -2.27 0.70
C TYR A 65 4.64 -2.58 2.15
N LYS A 66 4.32 -3.82 2.46
CA LYS A 66 4.11 -4.30 3.82
C LYS A 66 5.46 -4.66 4.45
N ASP A 67 5.69 -4.24 5.70
CA ASP A 67 6.94 -4.45 6.45
C ASP A 67 7.05 -5.86 7.08
#